data_AF-R9J2X2-F1
#
_entry.id   AF-R9J2X2-F1
#
_cell.length_a   1.000
_cell.length_b   1.000
_cell.length_c   1.000
_cell.angle_alpha   90.00
_cell.angle_beta   90.00
_cell.angle_gamma   90.00
#
_symmetry.space_group_name_H-M   'P 1'
#
loop_
_entity.id
_entity.type
_entity.pdbx_description
1 polymer ?
#
loop_
_entity_poly.entity_id
_entity_poly.type
_entity_poly.pdbx_seq_one_letter_code
_entity_poly.pdbx_strand_id
1 'polypeptide(L)'
;MLWIFKDWVENNRGWDEVLSASTSKREKSLQRFLHLSGKYYCSQNNIDMTFETNEGPGPVDLKMSRGNDKTVVEIKLSSNADYIHGYEEQIEQYVKAEGTTQRVFVYVKVGNPGRDKRIEELHASRLNNGENPRELFIIDSEEQTSASKR
;
A
#
# COMPACT_ATOMS: atom_id res chain seq x y z
N MET A 1 -2.44 -9.95 -6.97
CA MET A 1 -2.35 -9.95 -5.49
C MET A 1 -3.01 -8.72 -4.88
N LEU A 2 -2.52 -7.49 -5.13
CA LEU A 2 -3.09 -6.26 -4.53
C LEU A 2 -4.58 -6.06 -4.82
N TRP A 3 -5.04 -6.38 -6.03
CA TRP A 3 -6.47 -6.36 -6.37
C TRP A 3 -7.34 -7.32 -5.55
N ILE A 4 -6.84 -8.52 -5.26
CA ILE A 4 -7.54 -9.49 -4.41
C ILE A 4 -7.60 -8.97 -2.98
N PHE A 5 -6.52 -8.35 -2.50
CA PHE A 5 -6.47 -7.75 -1.18
C PHE A 5 -7.42 -6.55 -1.06
N LYS A 6 -7.45 -5.68 -2.08
CA LYS A 6 -8.39 -4.55 -2.17
C LYS A 6 -9.84 -5.02 -2.14
N ASP A 7 -10.18 -6.01 -2.94
CA ASP A 7 -11.52 -6.61 -2.96
C ASP A 7 -11.90 -7.18 -1.59
N TRP A 8 -10.97 -7.90 -0.93
CA TRP A 8 -11.22 -8.41 0.42
C TRP A 8 -11.49 -7.29 1.44
N VAL A 9 -10.70 -6.21 1.40
CA VAL A 9 -10.90 -5.04 2.27
C VAL A 9 -12.24 -4.38 2.00
N GLU A 10 -12.53 -4.04 0.75
CA GLU A 10 -13.69 -3.23 0.36
C GLU A 10 -15.00 -4.01 0.39
N ASN A 11 -15.00 -5.26 -0.08
CA ASN A 11 -16.21 -6.02 -0.38
C ASN A 11 -16.43 -7.24 0.52
N ASN A 12 -15.40 -7.74 1.21
CA ASN A 12 -15.48 -8.95 2.05
C ASN A 12 -15.25 -8.68 3.53
N ARG A 13 -15.64 -7.49 4.00
CA ARG A 13 -15.52 -7.04 5.41
C ARG A 13 -14.08 -6.94 5.93
N GLY A 14 -13.05 -6.96 5.08
CA GLY A 14 -11.69 -6.70 5.55
C GLY A 14 -11.53 -5.29 6.15
N TRP A 15 -12.36 -4.32 5.76
CA TRP A 15 -12.44 -3.01 6.40
C TRP A 15 -12.75 -3.10 7.91
N ASP A 16 -13.57 -4.06 8.36
CA ASP A 16 -13.94 -4.26 9.77
C ASP A 16 -12.72 -4.73 10.59
N GLU A 17 -11.91 -5.63 10.01
CA GLU A 17 -10.64 -6.08 10.57
C GLU A 17 -9.60 -4.94 10.64
N VAL A 18 -9.57 -4.07 9.63
CA VAL A 18 -8.67 -2.90 9.62
C VAL A 18 -9.08 -1.88 10.69
N LEU A 19 -10.38 -1.57 10.80
CA LEU A 19 -10.87 -0.54 11.71
C LEU A 19 -10.92 -1.01 13.17
N SER A 20 -11.14 -2.31 13.43
CA SER A 20 -11.14 -2.90 14.77
C SER A 20 -9.76 -2.91 15.44
N ALA A 21 -8.67 -2.90 14.65
CA ALA A 21 -7.33 -2.72 15.19
C ALA A 21 -7.13 -1.30 15.75
N SER A 22 -6.39 -1.19 16.86
CA SER A 22 -6.02 0.11 17.44
C SER A 22 -5.22 0.95 16.45
N THR A 23 -5.42 2.27 16.41
CA THR A 23 -4.81 3.18 15.42
C THR A 23 -3.31 2.97 15.20
N SER A 24 -2.53 2.77 16.27
CA SER A 24 -1.09 2.54 16.20
C SER A 24 -0.66 1.17 15.62
N LYS A 25 -1.57 0.21 15.54
CA LYS A 25 -1.31 -1.15 15.04
C LYS A 25 -1.94 -1.44 13.68
N ARG A 26 -2.84 -0.58 13.18
CA ARG A 26 -3.59 -0.80 11.93
C ARG A 26 -2.67 -1.04 10.74
N GLU A 27 -1.66 -0.20 10.55
CA GLU A 27 -0.72 -0.30 9.41
C GLU A 27 0.02 -1.66 9.44
N LYS A 28 0.59 -2.01 10.59
CA LYS A 28 1.29 -3.31 10.77
C LYS A 28 0.34 -4.51 10.64
N SER A 29 -0.91 -4.39 11.06
CA SER A 29 -1.90 -5.46 10.85
C SER A 29 -2.27 -5.62 9.38
N LEU A 30 -2.46 -4.52 8.66
CA LEU A 30 -2.73 -4.53 7.22
C LEU A 30 -1.55 -5.14 6.44
N GLN A 31 -0.31 -4.77 6.79
CA GLN A 31 0.90 -5.40 6.23
C GLN A 31 0.92 -6.91 6.46
N ARG A 32 0.56 -7.39 7.67
CA ARG A 32 0.47 -8.84 7.96
C ARG A 32 -0.63 -9.54 7.18
N PHE A 33 -1.79 -8.92 6.99
CA PHE A 33 -2.86 -9.51 6.17
C PHE A 33 -2.45 -9.59 4.70
N LEU A 34 -1.82 -8.54 4.18
CA LEU A 34 -1.28 -8.55 2.83
C LEU A 34 -0.22 -9.65 2.68
N HIS A 35 0.69 -9.81 3.65
CA HIS A 35 1.68 -10.88 3.65
C HIS A 35 1.04 -12.26 3.59
N LEU A 36 0.06 -12.53 4.46
CA LEU A 36 -0.65 -13.80 4.49
C LEU A 36 -1.33 -14.08 3.15
N SER A 37 -2.03 -13.09 2.59
CA SER A 37 -2.72 -13.21 1.30
C SER A 37 -1.76 -13.47 0.13
N GLY A 38 -0.57 -12.86 0.18
CA GLY A 38 0.45 -12.97 -0.85
C GLY A 38 1.24 -14.26 -0.79
N LYS A 39 1.39 -14.87 0.40
CA LYS A 39 2.27 -16.03 0.61
C LYS A 39 1.97 -17.20 -0.33
N TYR A 40 0.71 -17.61 -0.42
CA TYR A 40 0.32 -18.70 -1.31
C TYR A 40 0.48 -18.28 -2.78
N TYR A 41 -0.05 -17.12 -3.16
CA TYR A 41 0.04 -16.61 -4.53
C TYR A 41 1.50 -16.54 -5.02
N CYS A 42 2.40 -16.00 -4.22
CA CYS A 42 3.80 -15.83 -4.58
C CYS A 42 4.51 -17.18 -4.70
N SER A 43 4.24 -18.13 -3.79
CA SER A 43 4.80 -19.49 -3.86
C SER A 43 4.42 -20.23 -5.14
N GLN A 44 3.17 -20.09 -5.60
CA GLN A 44 2.68 -20.77 -6.81
C GLN A 44 3.16 -20.12 -8.10
N ASN A 45 3.56 -18.84 -8.06
CA ASN A 45 3.93 -18.06 -9.24
C ASN A 45 5.44 -17.78 -9.34
N ASN A 46 6.26 -18.45 -8.53
CA ASN A 46 7.71 -18.23 -8.47
C ASN A 46 8.05 -16.73 -8.30
N ILE A 47 7.43 -16.11 -7.30
CA ILE A 47 7.66 -14.73 -6.88
C ILE A 47 8.20 -14.78 -5.45
N ASP A 48 9.31 -14.12 -5.21
CA ASP A 48 9.80 -13.86 -3.86
C ASP A 48 9.06 -12.64 -3.28
N MET A 49 8.62 -12.75 -2.04
CA MET A 49 7.87 -11.70 -1.34
C MET A 49 8.49 -11.53 0.04
N THR A 50 9.04 -10.36 0.32
CA THR A 50 9.70 -10.10 1.59
C THR A 50 9.18 -8.81 2.22
N PHE A 51 8.79 -8.87 3.49
CA PHE A 51 8.39 -7.73 4.31
C PHE A 51 9.53 -7.29 5.22
N GLU A 52 9.54 -6.01 5.57
CA GLU A 52 10.49 -5.41 6.51
C GLU A 52 11.97 -5.69 6.13
N THR A 53 12.30 -5.73 4.82
CA THR A 53 13.68 -5.89 4.35
C THR A 53 14.47 -4.62 4.55
N ASN A 54 15.63 -4.73 5.18
CA ASN A 54 16.49 -3.59 5.50
C ASN A 54 17.72 -3.58 4.58
N GLU A 55 17.54 -3.13 3.34
CA GLU A 55 18.60 -2.94 2.34
C GLU A 55 19.02 -1.46 2.20
N GLY A 56 18.46 -0.57 3.04
CA GLY A 56 18.65 0.89 3.01
C GLY A 56 18.48 1.56 4.39
N PRO A 57 18.09 2.85 4.47
CA PRO A 57 18.00 3.62 5.73
C PRO A 57 16.83 3.23 6.65
N GLY A 58 16.05 2.22 6.28
CA GLY A 58 14.91 1.69 7.03
C GLY A 58 14.27 0.50 6.30
N PRO A 59 13.38 -0.24 6.98
CA PRO A 59 12.73 -1.41 6.41
C PRO A 59 11.73 -1.01 5.32
N VAL A 60 11.85 -1.59 4.13
CA VAL A 60 10.81 -1.53 3.08
C VAL A 60 9.58 -2.28 3.60
N ASP A 61 8.40 -1.69 3.46
CA ASP A 61 7.15 -2.34 3.86
C ASP A 61 6.97 -3.68 3.13
N LEU A 62 7.14 -3.69 1.81
CA LEU A 62 7.07 -4.89 0.99
C LEU A 62 7.95 -4.79 -0.27
N LYS A 63 8.76 -5.83 -0.51
CA LYS A 63 9.41 -6.10 -1.79
C LYS A 63 8.83 -7.36 -2.42
N MET A 64 8.56 -7.30 -3.72
CA MET A 64 8.25 -8.46 -4.55
C MET A 64 9.28 -8.60 -5.66
N SER A 65 9.72 -9.81 -5.96
CA SER A 65 10.68 -10.01 -7.05
C SER A 65 10.54 -11.35 -7.79
N ARG A 66 10.97 -11.36 -9.04
CA ARG A 66 11.21 -12.56 -9.85
C ARG A 66 12.57 -12.39 -10.52
N GLY A 67 13.62 -12.85 -9.85
CA GLY A 67 15.00 -12.58 -10.28
C GLY A 67 15.33 -11.09 -10.15
N ASN A 68 15.78 -10.47 -11.25
CA ASN A 68 16.13 -9.05 -11.27
C ASN A 68 14.91 -8.12 -11.47
N ASP A 69 13.75 -8.69 -11.82
CA ASP A 69 12.50 -7.94 -11.86
C ASP A 69 12.00 -7.75 -10.43
N LYS A 70 12.02 -6.52 -9.94
CA LYS A 70 11.69 -6.16 -8.55
C LYS A 70 10.68 -5.02 -8.51
N THR A 71 9.73 -5.09 -7.60
CA THR A 71 8.80 -4.01 -7.29
C THR A 71 8.82 -3.74 -5.80
N VAL A 72 9.00 -2.47 -5.44
CA VAL A 72 8.85 -2.03 -4.04
C VAL A 72 7.45 -1.49 -3.81
N VAL A 73 6.90 -1.78 -2.65
CA VAL A 73 5.57 -1.36 -2.24
C VAL A 73 5.68 -0.66 -0.89
N GLU A 74 5.18 0.56 -0.83
CA GLU A 74 5.09 1.36 0.40
C GLU A 74 3.61 1.50 0.78
N ILE A 75 3.28 1.27 2.06
CA ILE A 75 1.91 1.26 2.55
C ILE A 75 1.74 2.39 3.57
N LYS A 76 0.73 3.25 3.37
CA LYS A 76 0.38 4.29 4.33
C LYS A 76 -1.13 4.38 4.50
N LEU A 77 -1.57 4.43 5.75
CA LEU A 77 -2.95 4.75 6.09
C LEU A 77 -3.18 6.27 5.96
N SER A 78 -4.39 6.68 5.64
CA SER A 78 -4.80 8.10 5.66
C SER A 78 -4.66 8.74 7.05
N SER A 79 -4.69 7.94 8.12
CA SER A 79 -4.42 8.39 9.49
C SER A 79 -2.94 8.68 9.76
N ASN A 80 -2.02 8.12 8.97
CA ASN A 80 -0.58 8.34 9.12
C ASN A 80 -0.24 9.79 8.71
N ALA A 81 0.42 10.55 9.61
CA ALA A 81 0.78 11.94 9.34
C ALA A 81 1.85 12.06 8.24
N ASP A 82 2.68 11.02 8.09
CA ASP A 82 3.81 10.99 7.16
C ASP A 82 3.43 10.41 5.79
N TYR A 83 2.14 10.26 5.47
CA TYR A 83 1.70 9.69 4.19
C TYR A 83 2.26 10.43 2.96
N ILE A 84 2.45 11.75 3.04
CA ILE A 84 3.07 12.53 1.95
C ILE A 84 4.58 12.27 1.88
N HIS A 85 5.27 12.17 3.00
CA HIS A 85 6.71 11.84 3.01
C HIS A 85 6.96 10.40 2.54
N GLY A 86 6.10 9.47 2.99
CA GLY A 86 6.07 8.08 2.50
C GLY A 86 5.75 8.00 1.02
N TYR A 87 4.88 8.90 0.54
CA TYR A 87 4.80 9.23 -0.87
C TYR A 87 6.16 9.82 -1.30
N GLU A 88 6.35 11.11 -1.41
CA GLU A 88 7.45 11.76 -2.12
C GLU A 88 8.89 11.24 -1.89
N GLU A 89 9.25 10.78 -0.69
CA GLU A 89 10.64 10.46 -0.34
C GLU A 89 10.90 8.98 -0.05
N GLN A 90 10.13 8.32 0.83
CA GLN A 90 10.51 6.98 1.32
C GLN A 90 10.58 5.93 0.22
N ILE A 91 9.56 5.85 -0.66
CA ILE A 91 9.61 4.86 -1.75
C ILE A 91 10.81 5.09 -2.67
N GLU A 92 11.21 6.34 -2.93
CA GLU A 92 12.27 6.65 -3.89
C GLU A 92 13.63 6.22 -3.32
N GLN A 93 13.80 6.27 -1.99
CA GLN A 93 14.95 5.69 -1.32
C GLN A 93 15.00 4.17 -1.50
N TYR A 94 13.85 3.48 -1.39
CA TYR A 94 13.77 2.03 -1.57
C TYR A 94 14.00 1.60 -3.01
N VAL A 95 13.44 2.33 -3.97
CA VAL A 95 13.69 2.15 -5.41
C VAL A 95 15.18 2.18 -5.72
N LYS A 96 15.87 3.19 -5.19
CA LYS A 96 17.32 3.34 -5.36
C LYS A 96 18.11 2.22 -4.67
N ALA A 97 17.75 1.85 -3.45
CA ALA A 97 18.41 0.77 -2.71
C ALA A 97 18.27 -0.59 -3.41
N GLU A 98 17.08 -0.87 -3.94
CA GLU A 98 16.77 -2.14 -4.60
C GLU A 98 17.23 -2.21 -6.07
N GLY A 99 17.61 -1.07 -6.64
CA GLY A 99 18.01 -0.96 -8.04
C GLY A 99 16.86 -1.22 -9.02
N THR A 100 15.64 -0.81 -8.67
CA THR A 100 14.46 -0.93 -9.53
C THR A 100 13.94 0.43 -9.97
N THR A 101 12.98 0.45 -10.88
CA THR A 101 12.16 1.61 -11.23
C THR A 101 10.68 1.39 -10.88
N GLN A 102 10.29 0.14 -10.61
CA GLN A 102 8.91 -0.27 -10.36
C GLN A 102 8.55 -0.08 -8.89
N ARG A 103 7.45 0.64 -8.68
CA ARG A 103 7.08 1.10 -7.34
C ARG A 103 5.59 1.39 -7.26
N VAL A 104 4.98 0.88 -6.19
CA VAL A 104 3.55 1.04 -5.90
C VAL A 104 3.41 1.69 -4.52
N PHE A 105 2.67 2.78 -4.45
CA PHE A 105 2.28 3.39 -3.17
C PHE A 105 0.84 3.00 -2.87
N VAL A 106 0.65 2.17 -1.84
CA VAL A 106 -0.67 1.74 -1.37
C VAL A 106 -1.16 2.73 -0.33
N TYR A 107 -2.21 3.47 -0.68
CA TYR A 107 -2.86 4.42 0.21
C TYR A 107 -4.18 3.83 0.70
N VAL A 108 -4.33 3.66 2.01
CA VAL A 108 -5.53 3.04 2.59
C VAL A 108 -6.37 4.09 3.33
N LYS A 109 -7.59 4.33 2.86
CA LYS A 109 -8.53 5.27 3.46
C LYS A 109 -9.13 4.66 4.73
N VAL A 110 -8.82 5.25 5.88
CA VAL A 110 -9.37 4.94 7.20
C VAL A 110 -10.07 6.17 7.81
N GLY A 111 -10.56 7.09 6.96
CA GLY A 111 -11.02 8.43 7.32
C GLY A 111 -10.08 9.54 6.86
N ASN A 112 -10.53 10.80 6.98
CA ASN A 112 -9.83 12.03 6.56
C ASN A 112 -9.89 12.35 5.05
N PRO A 113 -11.08 12.76 4.55
CA PRO A 113 -11.29 13.10 3.13
C PRO A 113 -10.36 14.21 2.60
N GLY A 114 -9.88 15.10 3.48
CA GLY A 114 -8.93 16.14 3.10
C GLY A 114 -7.56 15.59 2.71
N ARG A 115 -7.09 14.53 3.40
CA ARG A 115 -5.84 13.84 3.03
C ARG A 115 -6.01 13.01 1.77
N ASP A 116 -7.18 12.38 1.61
CA ASP A 116 -7.52 11.58 0.43
C ASP A 116 -7.51 12.44 -0.84
N LYS A 117 -8.19 13.58 -0.81
CA LYS A 117 -8.17 14.54 -1.91
C LYS A 117 -6.75 15.03 -2.21
N ARG A 118 -5.98 15.32 -1.17
CA ARG A 118 -4.61 15.83 -1.32
C ARG A 118 -3.67 14.82 -1.98
N ILE A 119 -3.75 13.53 -1.66
CA ILE A 119 -2.88 12.52 -2.30
C ILE A 119 -3.29 12.29 -3.77
N GLU A 120 -4.60 12.27 -4.05
CA GLU A 120 -5.14 12.14 -5.41
C GLU A 120 -4.73 13.34 -6.28
N GLU A 121 -4.87 14.56 -5.77
CA GLU A 121 -4.46 15.80 -6.46
C GLU A 121 -2.94 15.86 -6.69
N LEU A 122 -2.14 15.49 -5.69
CA LEU A 122 -0.68 15.42 -5.83
C LEU A 122 -0.27 14.43 -6.92
N HIS A 123 -0.87 13.24 -6.92
CA HIS A 123 -0.57 12.22 -7.92
C HIS A 123 -0.98 12.66 -9.33
N ALA A 124 -2.19 13.20 -9.48
CA ALA A 124 -2.68 13.74 -10.74
C ALA A 124 -1.80 14.88 -11.28
N SER A 125 -1.34 15.79 -10.40
CA SER A 125 -0.43 16.87 -10.80
C SER A 125 0.88 16.34 -11.37
N ARG A 126 1.48 15.31 -10.74
CA ARG A 126 2.74 14.72 -11.23
C ARG A 126 2.58 14.06 -12.60
N LEU A 127 1.47 13.32 -12.79
CA LEU A 127 1.13 12.75 -14.09
C LEU A 127 0.96 13.83 -15.17
N ASN A 128 0.23 14.91 -14.86
CA ASN A 128 0.00 16.03 -15.79
C ASN A 128 1.29 16.78 -16.14
N ASN A 129 2.28 16.78 -15.25
CA ASN A 129 3.61 17.35 -15.49
C ASN A 129 4.52 16.45 -16.34
N GLY A 130 4.05 15.26 -16.74
CA GLY A 130 4.85 14.30 -17.50
C GLY A 130 5.93 13.59 -16.66
N GLU A 131 5.80 13.63 -15.33
CA GLU A 131 6.64 12.82 -14.45
C GLU A 131 6.29 11.32 -14.60
N ASN A 132 7.18 10.45 -14.15
CA ASN A 132 6.89 9.02 -13.96
C ASN A 132 6.73 8.73 -12.45
N PRO A 133 5.63 9.17 -11.82
CA PRO A 133 5.38 8.86 -10.42
C PRO A 133 5.14 7.36 -10.26
N ARG A 134 5.29 6.88 -9.03
CA ARG A 134 4.77 5.57 -8.60
C ARG A 134 3.33 5.32 -9.05
N GLU A 135 2.96 4.07 -9.13
CA GLU A 135 1.53 3.71 -9.16
C GLU A 135 0.89 4.06 -7.82
N LEU A 136 -0.18 4.87 -7.83
CA LEU A 136 -1.00 5.14 -6.65
C LEU A 136 -2.14 4.10 -6.59
N PHE A 137 -2.07 3.21 -5.61
CA PHE A 137 -3.06 2.14 -5.41
C PHE A 137 -3.91 2.44 -4.17
N ILE A 138 -5.16 2.88 -4.38
CA ILE A 138 -6.07 3.27 -3.29
C ILE A 138 -6.90 2.08 -2.84
N ILE A 139 -6.97 1.85 -1.53
CA ILE A 139 -7.88 0.91 -0.88
C ILE A 139 -8.79 1.69 0.07
N ASP A 140 -10.09 1.54 -0.08
CA ASP A 140 -11.11 2.13 0.79
C ASP A 140 -11.47 1.16 1.93
N SER A 141 -11.16 1.54 3.16
CA SER A 141 -11.53 0.78 4.35
C SER A 141 -12.49 1.53 5.27
N GLU A 142 -13.16 2.56 4.75
CA GLU A 142 -14.25 3.20 5.47
C GLU A 142 -15.45 2.26 5.58
N GLU A 143 -16.19 2.38 6.69
CA GLU A 143 -17.31 1.50 7.01
C GLU A 143 -18.34 1.48 5.86
N GLN A 144 -18.49 0.30 5.25
CA GLN A 144 -19.48 0.10 4.20
C GLN A 144 -20.84 -0.18 4.83
N THR A 145 -21.82 0.67 4.54
CA THR A 145 -23.21 0.41 4.95
C THR A 145 -23.69 -0.90 4.33
N SER A 146 -24.17 -1.82 5.17
CA SER A 146 -24.69 -3.12 4.73
C SER A 146 -25.77 -2.92 3.65
N ALA A 147 -25.76 -3.75 2.61
CA ALA A 147 -26.74 -3.70 1.52
C ALA A 147 -28.21 -3.78 2.00
N SER A 148 -28.46 -4.38 3.18
CA SER A 148 -29.80 -4.45 3.78
C SER A 148 -30.25 -3.18 4.51
N LYS A 149 -29.40 -2.16 4.61
CA LYS A 149 -29.68 -0.86 5.26
C LYS A 149 -29.54 0.33 4.29
N ARG A 150 -29.31 0.08 3.00
CA ARG A 150 -29.32 1.08 1.94
C ARG A 150 -30.72 1.21 1.33
#